data_AF-A0A963ILN4-F1
#
_entry.id   AF-A0A963ILN4-F1
#
_cell.length_a   1.000
_cell.length_b   1.000
_cell.length_c   1.000
_cell.angle_alpha   90.00
_cell.angle_beta   90.00
_cell.angle_gamma   90.00
#
_symmetry.space_group_name_H-M   'P 1'
#
loop_
_entity.id
_entity.type
_entity.pdbx_description
1 polymer ?
#
loop_
_entity_poly.entity_id
_entity_poly.type
_entity_poly.pdbx_seq_one_letter_code
_entity_poly.pdbx_strand_id
1 'polypeptide(L)' 'FGRIVSEIGCSLMVGGNIAGVTRNIPTAIALETSKGDFAQGIALGIVLLVVALGINSAFAFFQGESRQ' A
#
# COMPACT_ATOMS: atom_id res chain seq x y z
N PHE A 1 7.55 10.40 2.71
CA PHE A 1 7.57 9.15 3.51
C PHE A 1 6.95 9.35 4.89
N GLY A 2 7.48 10.26 5.74
CA GLY A 2 6.93 10.50 7.09
C GLY A 2 5.43 10.79 7.15
N ARG A 3 4.90 11.61 6.24
CA ARG A 3 3.44 11.87 6.14
C ARG A 3 2.61 10.60 5.96
N ILE A 4 3.07 9.66 5.12
CA ILE A 4 2.37 8.40 4.83
C ILE A 4 2.42 7.50 6.06
N VAL A 5 3.56 7.42 6.74
CA VAL A 5 3.69 6.65 8.00
C VAL A 5 2.78 7.22 9.08
N SER A 6 2.72 8.55 9.22
CA SER A 6 1.81 9.23 10.16
C SER A 6 0.34 8.98 9.82
N GLU A 7 -0.04 8.93 8.54
CA GLU A 7 -1.40 8.59 8.10
C GLU A 7 -1.79 7.16 8.50
N ILE A 8 -0.88 6.20 8.29
CA ILE A 8 -1.10 4.80 8.68
C ILE A 8 -1.23 4.70 10.21
N GLY A 9 -0.35 5.36 10.97
CA GLY A 9 -0.40 5.36 12.44
C GLY A 9 -1.70 5.98 12.98
N CYS A 10 -2.10 7.15 12.48
CA CYS A 10 -3.34 7.80 12.89
C CYS A 10 -4.57 6.94 12.54
N SER A 11 -4.62 6.34 11.35
CA SER A 11 -5.77 5.51 10.94
C SER A 11 -5.91 4.24 11.79
N LEU A 12 -4.79 3.68 12.29
CA LEU A 12 -4.81 2.55 13.22
C LEU A 12 -5.23 2.96 14.65
N MET A 13 -4.76 4.11 15.16
CA MET A 13 -5.06 4.57 16.53
C MET A 13 -6.47 5.14 16.68
N VAL A 14 -6.93 5.94 15.72
CA VAL A 14 -8.19 6.71 15.80
C VAL A 14 -9.39 5.93 15.23
N GLY A 15 -9.16 4.75 14.62
CA GLY A 15 -10.23 3.92 14.06
C GLY A 15 -10.64 4.29 12.63
N GLY A 16 -9.79 5.01 11.89
CA GLY A 16 -10.00 5.31 10.47
C GLY A 16 -9.87 4.12 9.52
N ASN A 17 -9.73 2.90 10.04
CA ASN A 17 -9.46 1.67 9.31
C ASN A 17 -10.73 0.83 9.06
N ILE A 18 -11.81 1.46 8.60
CA ILE A 18 -13.09 0.79 8.35
C ILE A 18 -13.06 0.13 6.96
N ALA A 19 -13.29 -1.19 6.94
CA ALA A 19 -13.32 -1.97 5.71
C ALA A 19 -14.33 -1.41 4.69
N GLY A 20 -13.87 -1.11 3.47
CA GLY A 20 -14.72 -0.66 2.37
C GLY A 20 -15.16 0.81 2.42
N VAL A 21 -14.80 1.57 3.47
CA VAL A 21 -15.18 2.99 3.57
C VAL A 21 -13.95 3.89 3.62
N THR A 22 -13.07 3.68 4.61
CA THR A 22 -11.92 4.57 4.88
C THR A 22 -10.59 3.83 4.94
N ARG A 23 -10.59 2.50 4.79
CA ARG A 23 -9.40 1.67 4.90
C ARG A 23 -8.53 1.75 3.65
N ASN A 24 -7.33 2.30 3.81
CA ASN A 24 -6.28 2.30 2.80
C ASN A 24 -5.53 0.96 2.78
N ILE A 25 -4.94 0.58 1.64
CA ILE A 25 -4.19 -0.67 1.43
C ILE A 25 -3.07 -0.86 2.48
N PRO A 26 -2.18 0.11 2.74
CA PRO A 26 -1.13 -0.06 3.76
C PRO A 26 -1.69 -0.26 5.18
N THR A 27 -2.80 0.39 5.53
CA THR A 27 -3.48 0.17 6.81
C THR A 27 -4.12 -1.22 6.89
N ALA A 28 -4.66 -1.72 5.78
CA ALA A 28 -5.16 -3.10 5.69
C ALA A 28 -4.06 -4.14 5.90
N ILE A 29 -2.90 -3.96 5.25
CA ILE A 29 -1.73 -4.83 5.43
C ILE A 29 -1.28 -4.83 6.89
N ALA A 30 -1.13 -3.64 7.49
CA ALA A 30 -0.72 -3.50 8.88
C ALA A 30 -1.73 -4.12 9.86
N LEU A 31 -3.03 -3.98 9.58
CA LEU A 31 -4.10 -4.55 10.39
C LEU A 31 -4.13 -6.08 10.33
N GLU A 32 -4.16 -6.68 9.14
CA GLU A 32 -4.24 -8.14 9.01
C GLU A 32 -2.97 -8.81 9.55
N THR A 33 -1.81 -8.17 9.37
CA THR A 33 -0.55 -8.61 10.00
C THR A 33 -0.62 -8.53 11.54
N SER A 34 -1.20 -7.46 12.10
CA SER A 34 -1.34 -7.29 13.56
C SER A 34 -2.39 -8.23 14.18
N LYS A 35 -3.39 -8.66 13.41
CA LYS A 35 -4.37 -9.67 13.83
C LYS A 35 -3.79 -11.10 13.80
N GLY A 36 -2.64 -11.31 13.18
CA GLY A 36 -2.04 -12.63 12.97
C GLY A 36 -2.50 -13.34 11.70
N ASP A 37 -3.32 -12.70 10.86
CA ASP A 37 -3.68 -13.20 9.53
C ASP A 37 -2.64 -12.75 8.49
N PHE A 38 -1.45 -13.35 8.62
CA PHE A 38 -0.33 -13.07 7.74
C PHE A 38 -0.62 -13.46 6.28
N ALA A 39 -1.50 -14.44 6.04
CA ALA A 39 -1.85 -14.86 4.70
C ALA A 39 -2.53 -13.73 3.93
N GLN A 40 -3.52 -13.06 4.53
CA GLN A 40 -4.15 -11.88 3.92
C GLN A 40 -3.18 -10.69 3.80
N GLY A 41 -2.38 -10.43 4.84
CA GLY A 41 -1.39 -9.34 4.81
C GLY A 41 -0.37 -9.49 3.69
N ILE A 42 0.17 -10.70 3.49
CA ILE A 42 1.13 -11.01 2.43
C ILE A 42 0.46 -10.94 1.05
N ALA A 43 -0.77 -11.45 0.90
CA ALA A 43 -1.49 -11.37 -0.37
C ALA A 43 -1.68 -9.91 -0.82
N LEU A 44 -2.11 -9.03 0.09
CA LEU A 44 -2.25 -7.60 -0.18
C LEU A 44 -0.89 -6.93 -0.47
N GLY A 45 0.17 -7.34 0.22
CA GLY A 45 1.53 -6.85 -0.02
C GLY A 45 2.07 -7.21 -1.40
N ILE A 46 1.84 -8.44 -1.87
CA ILE A 46 2.22 -8.89 -3.21
C ILE A 46 1.47 -8.10 -4.28
N VAL A 47 0.15 -7.90 -4.11
CA VAL A 47 -0.66 -7.09 -5.04
C VAL A 47 -0.09 -5.67 -5.12
N LEU A 48 0.22 -5.05 -3.98
CA LEU A 48 0.79 -3.70 -3.94
C LEU A 48 2.16 -3.63 -4.62
N LEU A 49 3.02 -4.64 -4.45
CA LEU A 49 4.30 -4.74 -5.14
C LEU A 49 4.14 -4.85 -6.67
N VAL A 50 3.24 -5.71 -7.14
CA VAL A 50 2.97 -5.86 -8.58
C VAL A 50 2.47 -4.55 -9.19
N VAL A 51 1.57 -3.84 -8.51
CA VAL A 51 1.08 -2.53 -8.96
C VAL A 51 2.20 -1.50 -8.96
N ALA A 52 2.99 -1.42 -7.89
CA ALA A 52 4.09 -0.45 -7.78
C ALA A 52 5.16 -0.69 -8.87
N LEU A 53 5.56 -1.94 -9.08
CA LEU A 53 6.50 -2.31 -10.13
C LEU A 53 5.90 -2.12 -11.51
N GLY A 54 4.64 -2.48 -11.73
CA GLY A 54 3.95 -2.29 -13.01
C GLY A 54 3.88 -0.82 -13.41
N ILE A 55 3.50 0.06 -12.48
CA ILE A 55 3.49 1.51 -12.71
C ILE A 55 4.92 2.02 -12.92
N ASN A 56 5.88 1.62 -12.08
CA ASN A 56 7.26 2.07 -12.20
C ASN A 56 7.89 1.64 -13.53
N SER A 57 7.66 0.40 -13.98
CA SER A 57 8.11 -0.12 -15.26
C SER A 57 7.42 0.55 -16.44
N ALA A 58 6.11 0.82 -16.36
CA ALA A 58 5.40 1.57 -17.38
C ALA A 58 5.95 3.00 -17.51
N PHE A 59 6.12 3.70 -16.40
CA PHE A 59 6.75 5.02 -16.38
C PHE A 59 8.18 4.98 -16.91
N ALA A 60 8.97 3.98 -16.54
CA ALA A 60 10.33 3.83 -17.04
C ALA A 60 10.37 3.59 -18.56
N PHE A 61 9.40 2.84 -19.11
CA PHE A 61 9.27 2.63 -20.56
C PHE A 61 8.90 3.94 -21.28
N PHE A 62 7.88 4.65 -20.81
CA PHE A 62 7.45 5.92 -21.41
C PHE A 62 8.48 7.06 -21.25
N GLN A 63 9.21 7.11 -20.14
CA GLN A 63 10.24 8.12 -19.89
C GLN A 63 11.60 7.78 -20.54
N GLY A 64 11.78 6.52 -20.97
CA GLY A 64 12.91 6.10 -21.80
C GLY A 64 12.92 6.79 -23.19
N GLU A 65 11.77 7.28 -23.66
CA GLU A 65 11.64 7.96 -24.96
C GLU A 65 12.02 9.45 -24.88
N SER A 66 11.88 10.09 -23.72
CA SER A 66 12.27 11.51 -23.50
C SER A 66 13.76 11.71 -23.22
N ARG A 67 14.58 10.69 -23.49
CA ARG A 67 16.02 10.66 -23.22
C ARG A 67 16.84 10.43 -24.50
N GLN A 68 16.29 10.75 -25.67
CA GLN A 68 17.01 10.87 -26.95
C GLN A 68 16.95 12.31 -27.45
#